data_AF-A0A060CAL1-F1
#
_entry.id   AF-A0A060CAL1-F1
#
_cell.length_a   1.000
_cell.length_b   1.000
_cell.length_c   1.000
_cell.angle_alpha   90.00
_cell.angle_beta   90.00
_cell.angle_gamma   90.00
#
_symmetry.space_group_name_H-M   'P 1'
#
loop_
_entity.id
_entity.type
_entity.pdbx_description
1 polymer ?
#
loop_
_entity_poly.entity_id
_entity_poly.type
_entity_poly.pdbx_seq_one_letter_code
_entity_poly.pdbx_strand_id
1 'polypeptide(L)'
;ADGGCVIDVQNNAIVSENLSMPHSPRLYQDRLWVLNAGTGYLGTVDLASGAFVPRTFCPGFLRGLAFHNGHALVGLSLPRDGSFSGLALDGELKKRDAEPWCGVQIVELATGNIVEWIRLEGDVTELFDVQVIPGVRHATATGILTDDVQRIVTFETAPILEP
;
A
#
# COMPACT_ATOMS: atom_id res chain seq x y z
N ALA A 1 14.99 11.95 -6.62
CA ALA A 1 13.55 11.61 -6.64
C ALA A 1 13.01 11.74 -5.23
N ASP A 2 12.82 12.98 -4.83
CA ASP A 2 12.75 13.48 -3.46
C ASP A 2 11.88 14.75 -3.43
N GLY A 3 10.97 14.89 -4.41
CA GLY A 3 10.05 16.02 -4.50
C GLY A 3 8.61 15.68 -4.12
N GLY A 4 8.36 14.46 -3.64
CA GLY A 4 7.02 14.02 -3.26
C GLY A 4 6.59 14.60 -1.91
N CYS A 5 5.29 14.83 -1.76
CA CYS A 5 4.71 15.36 -0.53
C CYS A 5 3.37 14.69 -0.18
N VAL A 6 2.92 14.90 1.06
CA VAL A 6 1.55 14.62 1.50
C VAL A 6 0.90 15.94 1.86
N ILE A 7 -0.32 16.16 1.35
CA ILE A 7 -1.07 17.41 1.51
C ILE A 7 -2.34 17.12 2.31
N ASP A 8 -2.57 17.94 3.33
CA ASP A 8 -3.89 18.10 3.93
C ASP A 8 -4.71 19.03 3.04
N VAL A 9 -5.66 18.44 2.32
CA VAL A 9 -6.51 19.15 1.36
C VAL A 9 -7.47 20.12 2.06
N GLN A 10 -7.96 19.77 3.25
CA GLN A 10 -8.95 20.60 3.95
C GLN A 10 -8.32 21.92 4.40
N ASN A 11 -7.11 21.85 4.93
CA ASN A 11 -6.36 23.00 5.43
C ASN A 11 -5.43 23.61 4.38
N ASN A 12 -5.38 23.04 3.17
CA ASN A 12 -4.46 23.42 2.09
C ASN A 12 -3.00 23.53 2.58
N ALA A 13 -2.56 22.53 3.35
CA ALA A 13 -1.27 22.53 4.03
C ALA A 13 -0.44 21.32 3.63
N ILE A 14 0.88 21.53 3.48
CA ILE A 14 1.81 20.43 3.26
C ILE A 14 2.15 19.81 4.62
N VAL A 15 1.88 18.51 4.76
CA VAL A 15 2.07 17.76 6.01
C VAL A 15 3.41 17.05 6.03
N SER A 16 3.93 16.64 4.87
CA SER A 16 5.24 16.01 4.74
C SER A 16 5.81 16.30 3.36
N GLU A 17 7.12 16.51 3.28
CA GLU A 17 7.86 16.83 2.05
C GLU A 17 9.08 15.92 1.92
N ASN A 18 9.77 16.05 0.79
CA ASN A 18 11.01 15.32 0.50
C ASN A 18 10.84 13.79 0.47
N LEU A 19 9.62 13.32 0.18
CA LEU A 19 9.32 11.90 0.01
C LEU A 19 9.71 11.45 -1.39
N SER A 20 10.09 10.17 -1.50
CA SER A 20 10.40 9.52 -2.76
C SER A 20 9.21 8.72 -3.25
N MET A 21 8.50 9.24 -4.25
CA MET A 21 7.32 8.58 -4.84
C MET A 21 6.30 8.15 -3.76
N PRO A 22 5.79 9.07 -2.92
CA PRO A 22 4.88 8.71 -1.84
C PRO A 22 3.57 8.13 -2.39
N HIS A 23 3.14 7.01 -1.83
CA HIS A 23 1.93 6.30 -2.22
C HIS A 23 1.08 5.92 -1.00
N SER A 24 -0.20 5.69 -1.30
CA SER A 24 -1.21 5.14 -0.38
C SER A 24 -1.19 5.75 1.02
N PRO A 25 -1.30 7.09 1.19
CA PRO A 25 -1.45 7.68 2.50
C PRO A 25 -2.72 7.14 3.18
N ARG A 26 -2.61 6.81 4.47
CA ARG A 26 -3.70 6.28 5.29
C ARG A 26 -3.62 6.84 6.71
N LEU A 27 -4.76 7.24 7.26
CA LEU A 27 -4.88 7.48 8.70
C LEU A 27 -5.32 6.16 9.37
N TYR A 28 -4.52 5.66 10.32
CA TYR A 28 -4.83 4.44 11.06
C TYR A 28 -4.17 4.46 12.44
N GLN A 29 -4.95 4.21 13.49
CA GLN A 29 -4.51 4.28 14.90
C GLN A 29 -3.77 5.58 15.22
N ASP A 30 -4.42 6.72 14.93
CA ASP A 30 -3.93 8.08 15.19
C ASP A 30 -2.56 8.41 14.56
N ARG A 31 -2.20 7.70 13.50
CA ARG A 31 -0.95 7.89 12.76
C ARG A 31 -1.26 8.05 11.27
N LEU A 32 -0.51 8.95 10.63
CA LEU A 32 -0.46 9.07 9.18
C LEU A 32 0.59 8.08 8.65
N TRP A 33 0.13 7.00 8.03
CA TRP A 33 0.97 6.01 7.37
C TRP A 33 1.14 6.34 5.90
N VAL A 34 2.35 6.13 5.39
CA VAL A 34 2.70 6.41 3.99
C VAL A 34 3.65 5.33 3.48
N LEU A 35 3.48 4.94 2.22
CA LEU A 35 4.48 4.17 1.49
C LEU A 35 5.44 5.15 0.83
N ASN A 36 6.69 5.19 1.29
CA ASN A 36 7.74 5.98 0.64
C ASN A 36 8.35 5.12 -0.47
N ALA A 37 7.59 4.88 -1.54
CA ALA A 37 7.78 3.77 -2.46
C ALA A 37 9.15 3.76 -3.15
N GLY A 38 9.70 4.94 -3.44
CA GLY A 38 11.03 5.06 -4.05
C GLY A 38 12.19 4.72 -3.12
N THR A 39 11.91 4.50 -1.83
CA THR A 39 12.88 3.98 -0.84
C THR A 39 12.59 2.53 -0.44
N GLY A 40 11.43 1.98 -0.78
CA GLY A 40 10.99 0.65 -0.33
C GLY A 40 10.51 0.60 1.12
N TYR A 41 10.22 1.74 1.76
CA TYR A 41 9.79 1.78 3.17
C TYR A 41 8.31 2.08 3.33
N LEU A 42 7.65 1.24 4.14
CA LEU A 42 6.46 1.62 4.90
C LEU A 42 6.91 2.43 6.13
N GLY A 43 6.18 3.51 6.45
CA GLY A 43 6.45 4.30 7.64
C GLY A 43 5.30 5.21 8.02
N THR A 44 5.56 6.06 9.01
CA THR A 44 4.61 7.06 9.51
C THR A 44 5.18 8.45 9.36
N VAL A 45 4.33 9.46 9.21
CA VAL A 45 4.73 10.86 9.30
C VAL A 45 4.57 11.34 10.74
N ASP A 46 5.61 11.95 11.30
CA ASP A 46 5.50 12.76 12.51
C ASP A 46 4.82 14.09 12.14
N LEU A 47 3.59 14.30 12.60
CA LEU A 47 2.79 15.48 12.23
C LEU A 47 3.33 16.79 12.82
N ALA A 48 4.17 16.74 13.86
CA ALA A 48 4.77 17.95 14.43
C ALA A 48 5.94 18.47 13.57
N SER A 49 6.76 17.56 13.04
CA SER A 49 7.94 17.89 12.25
C SER A 49 7.75 17.74 10.74
N GLY A 50 6.69 17.04 10.30
CA GLY A 50 6.47 16.61 8.92
C GLY A 50 7.41 15.51 8.43
N ALA A 51 8.26 14.98 9.31
CA ALA A 51 9.28 14.01 8.94
C ALA A 51 8.71 12.60 8.73
N PHE A 52 9.18 11.91 7.70
CA PHE A 52 8.90 10.50 7.51
C PHE A 52 9.77 9.64 8.44
N VAL A 53 9.12 8.80 9.22
CA VAL A 53 9.73 7.83 10.14
C VAL A 53 9.60 6.43 9.53
N PRO A 54 10.67 5.88 8.93
CA PRO A 54 10.64 4.55 8.33
C PRO A 54 10.40 3.48 9.40
N ARG A 55 9.62 2.46 9.05
CA ARG A 55 9.26 1.35 9.94
C ARG A 55 9.74 0.01 9.39
N THR A 56 9.33 -0.30 8.16
CA THR A 56 9.57 -1.62 7.57
C THR A 56 10.01 -1.46 6.12
N PHE A 57 11.12 -2.10 5.77
CA PHE A 57 11.57 -2.20 4.39
C PHE A 57 10.91 -3.40 3.71
N CYS A 58 10.39 -3.18 2.51
CA CYS A 58 9.75 -4.18 1.67
C CYS A 58 10.47 -4.18 0.29
N PRO A 59 10.96 -5.34 -0.21
CA PRO A 59 11.79 -5.41 -1.41
C PRO A 59 10.97 -5.30 -2.70
N GLY A 60 10.47 -4.11 -2.99
CA GLY A 60 9.71 -3.80 -4.20
C GLY A 60 9.26 -2.35 -4.25
N PHE A 61 8.71 -1.93 -5.38
CA PHE A 61 8.08 -0.62 -5.49
C PHE A 61 6.70 -0.66 -4.83
N LEU A 62 6.52 0.07 -3.74
CA LEU A 62 5.35 -0.09 -2.87
C LEU A 62 4.13 0.66 -3.40
N ARG A 63 3.00 -0.04 -3.52
CA ARG A 63 1.69 0.51 -3.90
C ARG A 63 0.59 -0.30 -3.22
N GLY A 64 -0.42 0.40 -2.70
CA GLY A 64 -1.50 -0.24 -1.96
C GLY A 64 -1.14 -0.48 -0.50
N LEU A 65 -1.98 0.05 0.37
CA LEU A 65 -1.85 -0.07 1.81
C LEU A 65 -3.23 -0.23 2.43
N ALA A 66 -3.42 -1.34 3.14
CA ALA A 66 -4.59 -1.60 3.96
C ALA A 66 -4.17 -2.10 5.34
N PHE A 67 -5.11 -2.05 6.29
CA PHE A 67 -4.88 -2.52 7.65
C PHE A 67 -5.95 -3.53 8.06
N HIS A 68 -5.53 -4.52 8.84
CA HIS A 68 -6.45 -5.47 9.45
C HIS A 68 -5.87 -6.03 10.75
N ASN A 69 -6.63 -5.97 11.84
CA ASN A 69 -6.30 -6.60 13.12
C ASN A 69 -4.84 -6.39 13.58
N GLY A 70 -4.35 -5.16 13.53
CA GLY A 70 -2.98 -4.83 13.96
C GLY A 70 -1.87 -5.16 12.95
N HIS A 71 -2.23 -5.45 11.69
CA HIS A 71 -1.30 -5.69 10.59
C HIS A 71 -1.51 -4.69 9.47
N ALA A 72 -0.42 -4.31 8.79
CA ALA A 72 -0.46 -3.65 7.49
C ALA A 72 -0.31 -4.69 6.38
N LEU A 73 -1.12 -4.59 5.34
CA LEU A 73 -0.95 -5.30 4.09
C LEU A 73 -0.38 -4.31 3.08
N VAL A 74 0.84 -4.59 2.61
CA VAL A 74 1.61 -3.70 1.73
C VAL A 74 1.74 -4.38 0.38
N GLY A 75 1.27 -3.74 -0.69
CA GLY A 75 1.48 -4.22 -2.04
C GLY A 75 2.87 -3.84 -2.57
N LEU A 76 3.51 -4.78 -3.25
CA LEU A 76 4.82 -4.68 -3.88
C LEU A 76 4.65 -4.90 -5.38
N SER A 77 5.25 -4.03 -6.19
CA SER A 77 5.38 -4.19 -7.64
C SER A 77 6.85 -4.38 -8.01
N LEU A 78 7.10 -5.05 -9.13
CA LEU A 78 8.41 -4.96 -9.77
C LEU A 78 8.67 -3.51 -10.23
N PRO A 79 9.91 -3.00 -10.09
CA PRO A 79 10.30 -1.77 -10.75
C PRO A 79 10.19 -1.95 -12.27
N ARG A 80 9.48 -1.05 -12.96
CA ARG A 80 9.51 -0.93 -14.42
C ARG A 80 10.92 -0.65 -14.92
N ASP A 81 11.29 -1.30 -16.01
CA ASP A 81 12.49 -0.97 -16.78
C ASP A 81 12.46 0.51 -17.20
N GLY A 82 13.47 1.26 -16.77
CA GLY A 82 13.71 2.66 -17.15
C GLY A 82 12.88 3.74 -16.43
N SER A 83 11.71 3.43 -15.83
CA SER A 83 10.90 4.45 -15.14
C SER A 83 11.28 4.64 -13.65
N PHE A 84 11.91 3.63 -13.04
CA PHE A 84 12.24 3.61 -11.62
C PHE A 84 13.72 3.29 -11.34
N SER A 85 14.57 3.28 -12.37
CA SER A 85 16.02 3.10 -12.21
C SER A 85 16.65 4.31 -11.55
N GLY A 86 17.53 4.09 -10.57
CA GLY A 86 18.23 5.16 -9.85
C GLY A 86 17.47 5.71 -8.63
N LEU A 87 16.42 5.00 -8.18
CA LEU A 87 15.77 5.28 -6.91
C LEU A 87 16.61 4.77 -5.73
N ALA A 88 16.37 5.32 -4.55
CA ALA A 88 17.02 4.87 -3.32
C ALA A 88 16.74 3.37 -3.04
N LEU A 89 15.60 2.87 -3.50
CA LEU A 89 15.24 1.46 -3.50
C LEU A 89 16.35 0.54 -4.05
N ASP A 90 16.97 0.90 -5.17
CA ASP A 90 18.05 0.09 -5.78
C ASP A 90 19.23 -0.08 -4.81
N GLY A 91 19.56 0.98 -4.07
CA GLY A 91 20.58 0.96 -3.04
C GLY A 91 20.18 0.10 -1.85
N GLU A 92 18.93 0.19 -1.40
CA GLU A 92 18.42 -0.58 -0.26
C GLU A 92 18.31 -2.08 -0.56
N LEU A 93 17.95 -2.44 -1.79
CA LEU A 93 17.94 -3.83 -2.30
C LEU A 93 19.36 -4.40 -2.32
N LYS A 94 20.32 -3.69 -2.93
CA LYS A 94 21.73 -4.10 -2.99
C LYS A 94 22.36 -4.27 -1.60
N LYS A 95 22.08 -3.36 -0.66
CA LYS A 95 22.57 -3.45 0.72
C LYS A 95 22.09 -4.71 1.45
N ARG A 96 20.95 -5.28 1.03
CA ARG A 96 20.29 -6.43 1.67
C ARG A 96 20.44 -7.73 0.90
N ASP A 97 21.17 -7.72 -0.21
CA ASP A 97 21.26 -8.87 -1.13
C ASP A 97 19.87 -9.40 -1.53
N ALA A 98 18.95 -8.47 -1.81
CA ALA A 98 17.56 -8.76 -2.10
C ALA A 98 17.20 -8.42 -3.55
N GLU A 99 16.47 -9.32 -4.20
CA GLU A 99 15.85 -9.07 -5.50
C GLU A 99 14.44 -8.51 -5.31
N PRO A 100 13.99 -7.55 -6.15
CA PRO A 100 12.62 -7.07 -6.08
C PRO A 100 11.63 -8.15 -6.52
N TRP A 101 10.44 -8.15 -5.93
CA TRP A 101 9.37 -9.07 -6.34
C TRP A 101 7.97 -8.45 -6.21
N CYS A 102 7.00 -9.03 -6.92
CA CYS A 102 5.60 -8.59 -6.94
C CYS A 102 4.75 -9.42 -5.97
N GLY A 103 3.88 -8.77 -5.20
CA GLY A 103 3.00 -9.46 -4.27
C GLY A 103 2.58 -8.60 -3.09
N VAL A 104 2.18 -9.23 -1.99
CA VAL A 104 1.73 -8.55 -0.77
C VAL A 104 2.57 -9.04 0.40
N GLN A 105 3.08 -8.11 1.20
CA GLN A 105 3.70 -8.42 2.50
C GLN A 105 2.79 -8.00 3.64
N ILE A 106 2.71 -8.84 4.67
CA ILE A 106 1.92 -8.63 5.87
C ILE A 106 2.87 -8.25 7.00
N VAL A 107 2.73 -7.03 7.50
CA VAL A 107 3.59 -6.42 8.51
C VAL A 107 2.83 -6.30 9.82
N GLU A 108 3.35 -6.88 10.90
CA GLU A 108 2.82 -6.67 12.25
C GLU A 108 3.16 -5.24 12.71
N LEU A 109 2.15 -4.42 13.03
CA LEU A 109 2.36 -3.00 13.32
C LEU A 109 3.09 -2.75 14.64
N ALA A 110 2.95 -3.65 15.62
CA ALA A 110 3.56 -3.51 16.93
C ALA A 110 5.08 -3.59 16.88
N THR A 111 5.62 -4.44 16.00
CA THR A 111 7.05 -4.73 15.90
C THR A 111 7.68 -4.20 14.61
N GLY A 112 6.90 -4.03 13.55
CA GLY A 112 7.38 -3.76 12.20
C GLY A 112 7.88 -5.01 11.46
N ASN A 113 7.71 -6.20 12.05
CA ASN A 113 8.15 -7.45 11.43
C ASN A 113 7.22 -7.84 10.29
N ILE A 114 7.81 -8.35 9.20
CA ILE A 114 7.05 -9.05 8.17
C ILE A 114 6.75 -10.46 8.69
N VAL A 115 5.47 -10.76 8.87
CA VAL A 115 5.02 -12.04 9.46
C VAL A 115 4.54 -13.04 8.41
N GLU A 116 4.12 -12.58 7.24
CA GLU A 116 3.64 -13.44 6.15
C GLU A 116 3.70 -12.70 4.80
N TRP A 117 3.58 -13.44 3.70
CA TRP A 117 3.56 -12.88 2.36
C TRP A 117 2.76 -13.69 1.35
N ILE A 118 2.34 -13.03 0.27
CA ILE A 118 1.77 -13.65 -0.92
C ILE A 118 2.62 -13.17 -2.10
N ARG A 119 3.28 -14.08 -2.80
CA ARG A 119 4.09 -13.76 -3.97
C ARG A 119 3.28 -14.01 -5.24
N LEU A 120 3.35 -13.07 -6.15
CA LEU A 120 2.74 -13.16 -7.47
C LEU A 120 3.86 -13.38 -8.50
N GLU A 121 3.67 -14.39 -9.34
CA GLU A 121 4.60 -14.78 -10.39
C GLU A 121 3.86 -14.84 -11.73
N GLY A 122 4.59 -14.69 -12.84
CA GLY A 122 4.02 -14.64 -14.19
C GLY A 122 3.69 -13.22 -14.62
N ASP A 123 2.53 -13.06 -15.29
CA ASP A 123 2.19 -11.82 -16.00
C ASP A 123 1.85 -10.65 -15.06
N VAL A 124 1.53 -10.93 -13.80
CA VAL A 124 1.20 -9.90 -12.80
C VAL A 124 2.49 -9.40 -12.14
N THR A 125 3.01 -8.31 -12.69
CA THR A 125 4.25 -7.68 -12.22
C THR A 125 4.02 -6.37 -11.44
N GLU A 126 2.80 -5.85 -11.48
CA GLU A 126 2.42 -4.62 -10.79
C GLU A 126 1.10 -4.76 -10.03
N LEU A 127 1.07 -4.17 -8.84
CA LEU A 127 -0.11 -3.94 -8.02
C LEU A 127 -0.35 -2.44 -7.89
N PHE A 128 -1.61 -2.02 -7.91
CA PHE A 128 -1.96 -0.59 -7.76
C PHE A 128 -2.58 -0.28 -6.41
N ASP A 129 -3.30 -1.23 -5.81
CA ASP A 129 -3.89 -1.07 -4.49
C ASP A 129 -4.06 -2.43 -3.79
N VAL A 130 -4.21 -2.38 -2.47
CA VAL A 130 -4.57 -3.52 -1.63
C VAL A 130 -5.72 -3.08 -0.74
N GLN A 131 -6.76 -3.88 -0.66
CA GLN A 131 -7.95 -3.62 0.15
C GLN A 131 -8.32 -4.85 0.97
N VAL A 132 -8.86 -4.62 2.16
CA VAL A 132 -9.33 -5.67 3.07
C VAL A 132 -10.85 -5.61 3.12
N ILE A 133 -11.50 -6.74 2.87
CA ILE A 133 -12.96 -6.89 2.97
C ILE A 133 -13.26 -7.94 4.04
N PRO A 134 -13.48 -7.53 5.31
CA PRO A 134 -13.69 -8.47 6.41
C PRO A 134 -14.92 -9.36 6.20
N GLY A 135 -14.83 -10.62 6.62
CA GLY A 135 -15.95 -11.56 6.56
C GLY A 135 -16.24 -12.16 5.18
N VAL A 136 -15.50 -11.77 4.13
CA VAL A 136 -15.65 -12.32 2.78
C VAL A 136 -14.74 -13.52 2.59
N ARG A 137 -15.31 -14.63 2.09
CA ARG A 137 -14.59 -15.89 1.79
C ARG A 137 -14.28 -16.08 0.32
N HIS A 138 -15.17 -15.63 -0.56
CA HIS A 138 -15.02 -15.71 -2.01
C HIS A 138 -15.19 -14.30 -2.59
N ALA A 139 -14.12 -13.52 -2.56
CA ALA A 139 -14.10 -12.23 -3.23
C ALA A 139 -14.19 -12.46 -4.75
N THR A 140 -15.04 -11.69 -5.42
CA THR A 140 -15.13 -11.65 -6.89
C THR A 140 -15.00 -10.20 -7.30
N ALA A 141 -14.11 -9.94 -8.25
CA ALA A 141 -13.98 -8.65 -8.90
C ALA A 141 -14.38 -8.82 -10.37
N THR A 142 -15.23 -7.92 -10.86
CA THR A 142 -15.70 -7.93 -12.24
C THR A 142 -15.17 -6.70 -12.95
N GLY A 143 -14.73 -6.88 -14.19
CA GLY A 143 -14.28 -5.78 -15.02
C GLY A 143 -15.41 -4.78 -15.26
N ILE A 144 -15.12 -3.49 -15.05
CA ILE A 144 -16.05 -2.38 -15.33
C ILE A 144 -16.34 -2.18 -16.83
N LEU A 145 -15.55 -2.82 -17.70
CA LEU A 145 -15.66 -2.69 -19.15
C LEU A 145 -16.40 -3.86 -19.82
N THR A 146 -16.79 -4.89 -19.06
CA THR A 146 -17.56 -6.03 -19.59
C THR A 146 -19.01 -5.94 -19.16
N ASP A 147 -19.93 -6.50 -19.98
CA ASP A 147 -21.36 -6.52 -19.68
C ASP A 147 -21.69 -7.27 -18.37
N ASP A 148 -20.75 -8.05 -17.84
CA ASP A 148 -20.89 -8.80 -16.59
C ASP A 148 -21.20 -7.89 -15.40
N VAL A 149 -20.73 -6.63 -15.41
CA VAL A 149 -21.00 -5.66 -14.34
C VAL A 149 -22.50 -5.39 -14.16
N GLN A 150 -23.30 -5.48 -15.23
CA GLN A 150 -24.75 -5.26 -15.17
C GLN A 150 -25.50 -6.42 -14.52
N ARG A 151 -24.86 -7.58 -14.38
CA ARG A 151 -25.49 -8.83 -13.93
C ARG A 151 -25.16 -9.20 -12.49
N ILE A 152 -24.20 -8.51 -11.88
CA ILE A 152 -23.73 -8.77 -10.52
C ILE A 152 -24.20 -7.61 -9.64
N VAL A 153 -25.48 -7.68 -9.25
CA VAL A 153 -26.10 -6.73 -8.32
C VAL A 153 -26.27 -7.42 -6.98
N THR A 154 -25.55 -6.96 -5.97
CA THR A 154 -25.70 -7.43 -4.59
C THR A 154 -26.47 -6.37 -3.81
N PHE A 155 -27.65 -6.71 -3.32
CA PHE A 155 -28.39 -5.86 -2.39
C PHE A 155 -27.96 -6.23 -0.97
N GLU A 156 -27.70 -5.25 -0.11
CA GLU A 156 -27.68 -5.50 1.33
C GLU A 156 -29.05 -6.07 1.72
N THR A 157 -29.05 -7.13 2.52
CA THR A 157 -30.30 -7.68 3.06
C THR A 157 -30.95 -6.57 3.89
N ALA A 158 -32.03 -5.98 3.39
CA ALA A 158 -32.80 -5.02 4.17
C ALA A 158 -33.20 -5.70 5.50
N PRO A 159 -33.14 -5.00 6.64
CA PRO A 159 -33.61 -5.58 7.89
C PRO A 159 -35.07 -6.01 7.67
N ILE A 160 -35.36 -7.28 7.97
CA ILE A 160 -36.72 -7.78 8.00
C ILE A 160 -37.44 -6.94 9.05
N LEU A 161 -38.31 -6.03 8.61
CA LEU A 161 -39.28 -5.40 9.50
C LEU A 161 -40.24 -6.51 9.90
N GLU A 162 -40.09 -7.03 11.11
CA GLU A 162 -41.11 -7.92 11.68
C GLU A 162 -42.44 -7.15 11.83
N PRO A 163 -43.58 -7.84 11.60
CA PRO A 163 -44.90 -7.21 11.52
C PRO A 163 -45.39 -6.60 12.83
#